data_AF-A0A0D0B0W6-F1
#
_entry.id   AF-A0A0D0B0W6-F1
#
_cell.length_a   1.000
_cell.length_b   1.000
_cell.length_c   1.000
_cell.angle_alpha   90.00
_cell.angle_beta   90.00
_cell.angle_gamma   90.00
#
_symmetry.space_group_name_H-M   'P 1'
#
loop_
_entity.id
_entity.type
_entity.pdbx_description
1 polymer ?
#
loop_
_entity_poly.entity_id
_entity_poly.type
_entity_poly.pdbx_seq_one_letter_code
_entity_poly.pdbx_strand_id
1 'polypeptide(L)'
;TCMGLALDYANTKYSKGYTATGVSMCSCGHHELVMPNGVGDLQKGEHYANMDYIFASALHHVPYLLFLLLSYGIMCQWSCRLLEQLRSLPPLIHLTVVCQIIAFIIPKLNILGHTVKCQNSYNLLYTLGAAMADMESIECVWSGSGVMGQVHGKWGLEAAKIPSRTTGITGLGRRLLVSVHYFLI
;
A
#
# COMPACT_ATOMS: atom_id res chain seq x y z
N THR A 1 13.06 5.39 -14.71
CA THR A 1 12.00 4.67 -13.97
C THR A 1 12.67 3.58 -13.15
N CYS A 2 12.40 3.51 -11.85
CA CYS A 2 12.87 2.42 -10.97
C CYS A 2 12.15 1.11 -11.39
N MET A 3 12.78 -0.07 -11.32
CA MET A 3 12.44 -1.30 -12.06
C MET A 3 10.94 -1.50 -12.35
N GLY A 4 10.55 -1.46 -13.63
CA GLY A 4 9.22 -1.87 -14.10
C GLY A 4 8.96 -3.37 -13.95
N LEU A 5 9.98 -4.17 -13.59
CA LEU A 5 9.90 -5.62 -13.54
C LEU A 5 8.84 -6.16 -12.57
N ALA A 6 8.55 -5.49 -11.45
CA ALA A 6 7.52 -5.97 -10.52
C ALA A 6 6.11 -5.89 -11.14
N LEU A 7 5.77 -4.73 -11.74
CA LEU A 7 4.47 -4.51 -12.39
C LEU A 7 4.38 -5.29 -13.72
N ASP A 8 5.46 -5.30 -14.49
CA ASP A 8 5.55 -6.05 -15.75
C ASP A 8 5.42 -7.56 -15.50
N TYR A 9 6.08 -8.10 -14.46
CA TYR A 9 5.92 -9.50 -14.06
C TYR A 9 4.51 -9.79 -13.52
N ALA A 10 3.96 -8.91 -12.68
CA ALA A 10 2.61 -9.03 -12.14
C ALA A 10 1.53 -9.09 -13.24
N ASN A 11 1.74 -8.37 -14.34
CA ASN A 11 0.79 -8.27 -15.46
C ASN A 11 0.98 -9.35 -16.54
N THR A 12 1.93 -10.28 -16.37
CA THR A 12 2.20 -11.36 -17.35
C THR A 12 1.40 -12.64 -17.14
N LYS A 13 0.64 -12.78 -16.05
CA LYS A 13 -0.15 -14.01 -15.81
C LYS A 13 -1.30 -14.17 -16.81
N TYR A 14 -1.48 -15.40 -17.28
CA TYR A 14 -2.61 -15.81 -18.11
C TYR A 14 -3.94 -15.63 -17.34
N SER A 15 -4.75 -14.64 -17.73
CA SER A 15 -6.03 -14.34 -17.06
C SER A 15 -7.23 -15.13 -17.59
N LYS A 16 -7.02 -16.02 -18.58
CA LYS A 16 -8.12 -16.72 -19.25
C LYS A 16 -8.74 -17.78 -18.32
N GLY A 17 -9.98 -17.54 -17.90
CA GLY A 17 -10.76 -18.45 -17.04
C GLY A 17 -10.77 -18.10 -15.55
N TYR A 18 -10.04 -17.06 -15.13
CA TYR A 18 -10.06 -16.56 -13.75
C TYR A 18 -10.95 -15.31 -13.63
N THR A 19 -11.80 -15.27 -12.61
CA THR A 19 -12.59 -14.07 -12.26
C THR A 19 -11.71 -12.98 -11.62
N ALA A 20 -10.68 -13.40 -10.90
CA ALA A 20 -9.67 -12.54 -10.29
C ALA A 20 -8.28 -13.16 -10.46
N THR A 21 -7.29 -12.32 -10.74
CA THR A 21 -5.87 -12.67 -10.93
C THR A 21 -4.99 -12.25 -9.73
N GLY A 22 -5.59 -11.57 -8.77
CA GLY A 22 -4.94 -11.01 -7.60
C GLY A 22 -5.97 -10.37 -6.68
N VAL A 23 -5.51 -9.96 -5.50
CA VAL A 23 -6.26 -9.14 -4.55
C VAL A 23 -5.37 -7.99 -4.14
N SER A 24 -5.91 -6.79 -4.06
CA SER A 24 -5.23 -5.66 -3.42
C SER A 24 -5.92 -5.29 -2.12
N MET A 25 -5.11 -4.80 -1.18
CA MET A 25 -5.53 -4.41 0.14
C MET A 25 -4.94 -3.05 0.53
N CYS A 26 -5.72 -2.28 1.26
CA CYS A 26 -5.33 -1.09 1.98
C CYS A 26 -5.43 -1.39 3.48
N SER A 27 -4.35 -1.17 4.22
CA SER A 27 -4.30 -1.35 5.67
C SER A 27 -3.79 -0.09 6.37
N CYS A 28 -4.11 0.04 7.65
CA CYS A 28 -3.48 1.01 8.52
C CYS A 28 -2.08 0.51 8.88
N GLY A 29 -1.04 1.20 8.43
CA GLY A 29 0.35 0.80 8.66
C GLY A 29 0.80 0.87 10.13
N HIS A 30 0.03 1.53 11.01
CA HIS A 30 0.35 1.61 12.44
C HIS A 30 -0.36 0.54 13.29
N HIS A 31 -1.59 0.18 12.92
CA HIS A 31 -2.42 -0.74 13.69
C HIS A 31 -2.60 -2.09 13.00
N GLU A 32 -2.06 -2.25 11.80
CA GLU A 32 -2.16 -3.46 10.97
C GLU A 32 -3.61 -3.88 10.69
N LEU A 33 -4.52 -2.90 10.64
CA LEU A 33 -5.94 -3.11 10.42
C LEU A 33 -6.30 -2.91 8.96
N VAL A 34 -7.04 -3.84 8.38
CA VAL A 34 -7.61 -3.70 7.04
C VAL A 34 -8.61 -2.53 7.05
N MET A 35 -8.46 -1.62 6.08
CA MET A 35 -9.34 -0.46 5.96
C MET A 35 -10.73 -0.89 5.45
N PRO A 36 -11.82 -0.25 5.90
CA PRO A 36 -13.15 -0.50 5.33
C PRO A 36 -13.15 -0.21 3.83
N ASN A 37 -13.76 -1.08 3.01
CA ASN A 37 -13.71 -1.04 1.54
C ASN A 37 -12.29 -1.01 0.95
N GLY A 38 -11.28 -1.40 1.74
CA GLY A 38 -9.89 -1.39 1.34
C GLY A 38 -9.42 -2.69 0.70
N VAL A 39 -10.30 -3.64 0.39
CA VAL A 39 -9.93 -4.91 -0.27
C VAL A 39 -10.69 -5.03 -1.58
N GLY A 40 -10.00 -5.41 -2.65
CA GLY A 40 -10.63 -5.61 -3.95
C GLY A 40 -9.89 -6.60 -4.84
N ASP A 41 -10.68 -7.31 -5.64
CA ASP A 41 -10.17 -8.26 -6.62
C ASP A 41 -9.54 -7.56 -7.82
N LEU A 42 -8.43 -8.11 -8.30
CA LEU A 42 -7.68 -7.60 -9.44
C LEU A 42 -8.04 -8.41 -10.69
N GLN A 43 -8.61 -7.74 -11.69
CA GLN A 43 -9.06 -8.39 -12.93
C GLN A 43 -7.91 -8.85 -13.82
N LYS A 44 -6.78 -8.12 -13.82
CA LYS A 44 -5.61 -8.41 -14.66
C LYS A 44 -4.33 -7.86 -14.02
N GLY A 45 -3.93 -8.43 -12.89
CA GLY A 45 -2.76 -7.99 -12.14
C GLY A 45 -2.93 -6.58 -11.57
N GLU A 46 -1.78 -5.97 -11.28
CA GLU A 46 -1.67 -4.69 -10.60
C GLU A 46 -1.84 -3.53 -11.61
N HIS A 47 -3.08 -3.27 -11.99
CA HIS A 47 -3.43 -2.08 -12.77
C HIS A 47 -3.73 -0.90 -11.84
N TYR A 48 -3.16 0.27 -12.16
CA TYR A 48 -3.40 1.49 -11.38
C TYR A 48 -4.88 1.79 -11.18
N ALA A 49 -5.74 1.60 -12.19
CA ALA A 49 -7.18 1.83 -12.03
C ALA A 49 -7.82 1.03 -10.87
N ASN A 50 -7.41 -0.22 -10.67
CA ASN A 50 -7.90 -1.04 -9.55
C ASN A 50 -7.35 -0.52 -8.22
N MET A 51 -6.05 -0.20 -8.19
CA MET A 51 -5.37 0.30 -6.99
C MET A 51 -5.93 1.66 -6.58
N ASP A 52 -6.15 2.56 -7.53
CA ASP A 52 -6.74 3.88 -7.34
C ASP A 52 -8.16 3.77 -6.78
N TYR A 53 -8.96 2.85 -7.32
CA TYR A 53 -10.33 2.59 -6.85
C TYR A 53 -10.35 2.05 -5.42
N ILE A 54 -9.54 1.04 -5.11
CA ILE A 54 -9.46 0.43 -3.77
C ILE A 54 -8.95 1.46 -2.76
N PHE A 55 -7.92 2.20 -3.13
CA PHE A 55 -7.36 3.27 -2.31
C PHE A 55 -8.38 4.38 -2.03
N ALA A 56 -9.08 4.86 -3.06
CA ALA A 56 -10.13 5.87 -2.91
C ALA A 56 -11.30 5.37 -2.06
N SER A 57 -11.71 4.12 -2.26
CA SER A 57 -12.76 3.47 -1.47
C SER A 57 -12.36 3.34 0.01
N ALA A 58 -11.09 3.02 0.29
CA ALA A 58 -10.55 2.94 1.65
C ALA A 58 -10.51 4.33 2.33
N LEU A 59 -10.02 5.34 1.61
CA LEU A 59 -9.87 6.68 2.15
C LEU A 59 -11.19 7.43 2.33
N HIS A 60 -12.27 7.00 1.67
CA HIS A 60 -13.61 7.56 1.90
C HIS A 60 -14.04 7.46 3.37
N HIS A 61 -13.51 6.48 4.12
CA HIS A 61 -13.81 6.28 5.54
C HIS A 61 -12.85 7.00 6.49
N VAL A 62 -11.85 7.71 5.94
CA VAL A 62 -10.87 8.43 6.74
C VAL A 62 -11.35 9.86 7.01
N PRO A 63 -11.41 10.30 8.28
CA PRO A 63 -11.83 11.65 8.59
C PRO A 63 -10.84 12.69 8.07
N TYR A 64 -11.37 13.80 7.56
CA TYR A 64 -10.64 14.91 6.95
C TYR A 64 -9.72 15.71 7.91
N LEU A 65 -9.51 15.26 9.14
CA LEU A 65 -8.64 15.91 10.11
C LEU A 65 -7.30 15.18 10.25
N LEU A 66 -7.12 14.05 9.54
CA LEU A 66 -5.95 13.19 9.67
C LEU A 66 -4.98 13.43 8.53
N PHE A 67 -3.73 13.74 8.89
CA PHE A 67 -2.65 13.74 7.90
C PHE A 67 -2.32 12.32 7.47
N LEU A 68 -2.19 12.11 6.16
CA LEU A 68 -1.99 10.79 5.56
C LEU A 68 -0.55 10.60 5.12
N LEU A 69 0.03 9.48 5.55
CA LEU A 69 1.29 8.98 5.01
C LEU A 69 1.00 7.75 4.16
N LEU A 70 1.38 7.78 2.89
CA LEU A 70 1.04 6.72 1.95
C LEU A 70 2.26 5.85 1.67
N SER A 71 2.14 4.55 1.92
CA SER A 71 3.17 3.56 1.60
C SER A 71 2.72 2.56 0.54
N TYR A 72 3.60 2.24 -0.40
CA TYR A 72 3.37 1.27 -1.47
C TYR A 72 4.69 0.92 -2.15
N GLY A 73 4.86 -0.36 -2.50
CA GLY A 73 6.08 -0.88 -3.12
C GLY A 73 6.54 -0.15 -4.37
N ILE A 74 5.62 0.45 -5.14
CA ILE A 74 5.91 1.21 -6.37
C ILE A 74 5.52 2.69 -6.27
N MET A 75 5.55 3.27 -5.06
CA MET A 75 5.18 4.68 -4.83
C MET A 75 5.88 5.66 -5.77
N CYS A 76 7.16 5.42 -6.10
CA CYS A 76 7.91 6.31 -6.98
C CYS A 76 7.37 6.38 -8.42
N GLN A 77 6.56 5.41 -8.85
CA GLN A 77 5.92 5.41 -10.16
C GLN A 77 4.48 5.90 -10.02
N TRP A 78 3.76 5.37 -9.03
CA TRP A 78 2.34 5.64 -8.82
C TRP A 78 2.07 7.10 -8.42
N SER A 79 2.85 7.65 -7.48
CA SER A 79 2.65 9.02 -6.98
C SER A 79 2.78 10.10 -8.06
N CYS A 80 3.51 9.84 -9.16
CA CYS A 80 3.69 10.80 -10.25
C CYS A 80 2.40 11.15 -10.97
N ARG A 81 1.44 10.21 -11.06
CA ARG A 81 0.16 10.41 -11.76
C ARG A 81 -1.05 10.29 -10.85
N LEU A 82 -0.85 10.04 -9.56
CA LEU A 82 -1.90 9.80 -8.59
C LEU A 82 -2.99 10.88 -8.62
N LEU A 83 -2.60 12.15 -8.62
CA LEU A 83 -3.59 13.26 -8.61
C LEU A 83 -4.47 13.28 -9.86
N GLU A 84 -3.90 12.99 -11.03
CA GLU A 84 -4.64 12.93 -12.29
C GLU A 84 -5.57 11.71 -12.31
N GLN A 85 -5.07 10.57 -11.85
CA GLN A 85 -5.81 9.32 -11.74
C GLN A 85 -7.01 9.45 -10.79
N LEU A 86 -6.81 10.00 -9.60
CA LEU A 86 -7.88 10.21 -8.61
C LEU A 86 -8.98 11.15 -9.11
N ARG A 87 -8.64 12.13 -9.97
CA ARG A 87 -9.63 13.02 -10.61
C ARG A 87 -10.44 12.34 -11.70
N SER A 88 -9.92 11.27 -12.29
CA SER A 88 -10.61 10.50 -13.32
C SER A 88 -11.54 9.43 -12.77
N LEU A 89 -11.54 9.21 -11.45
CA LEU A 89 -12.40 8.23 -10.80
C LEU A 89 -13.88 8.64 -10.93
N PRO A 90 -14.82 7.70 -10.75
CA PRO A 90 -16.24 8.03 -10.69
C PRO A 90 -16.55 9.04 -9.58
N PRO A 91 -17.49 9.98 -9.79
CA PRO A 91 -17.83 11.02 -8.81
C PRO A 91 -18.19 10.48 -7.42
N LEU A 92 -18.75 9.27 -7.36
CA LEU A 92 -19.16 8.61 -6.12
C LEU A 92 -17.98 8.34 -5.16
N ILE A 93 -16.77 8.16 -5.69
CA ILE A 93 -15.56 7.86 -4.92
C ILE A 93 -14.49 8.94 -5.02
N HIS A 94 -14.88 10.14 -5.45
CA HIS A 94 -13.98 11.29 -5.46
C HIS A 94 -13.52 11.62 -4.04
N LEU A 95 -12.20 11.64 -3.86
CA LEU A 95 -11.59 11.95 -2.58
C LEU A 95 -11.44 13.45 -2.38
N THR A 96 -11.99 13.96 -1.29
CA THR A 96 -11.68 15.32 -0.77
C THR A 96 -10.38 15.33 0.07
N VAL A 97 -9.95 14.16 0.56
CA VAL A 97 -8.84 14.00 1.53
C VAL A 97 -7.45 14.12 0.87
N VAL A 98 -7.38 14.30 -0.45
CA VAL A 98 -6.11 14.44 -1.19
C VAL A 98 -5.25 15.59 -0.64
N CYS A 99 -5.87 16.65 -0.11
CA CYS A 99 -5.16 17.79 0.49
C CYS A 99 -4.42 17.46 1.81
N GLN A 100 -4.61 16.27 2.38
CA GLN A 100 -4.02 15.87 3.68
C GLN A 100 -2.88 14.87 3.54
N ILE A 101 -2.53 14.47 2.31
CA ILE A 101 -1.38 13.60 2.04
C ILE A 101 -0.10 14.41 2.29
N ILE A 102 0.68 14.00 3.28
CA ILE A 102 1.88 14.73 3.71
C ILE A 102 3.17 14.18 3.09
N ALA A 103 3.21 12.89 2.73
CA ALA A 103 4.33 12.29 2.03
C ALA A 103 3.98 10.91 1.45
N PHE A 104 4.80 10.52 0.46
CA PHE A 104 4.79 9.21 -0.18
C PHE A 104 6.04 8.45 0.22
N ILE A 105 5.90 7.15 0.49
CA ILE A 105 6.96 6.32 1.04
C ILE A 105 6.98 4.95 0.38
N ILE A 106 8.16 4.37 0.21
CA ILE A 106 8.30 2.97 -0.15
C ILE A 106 8.65 2.18 1.12
N PRO A 107 7.97 1.05 1.40
CA PRO A 107 8.27 0.19 2.54
C PRO A 107 9.74 -0.24 2.60
N LYS A 108 10.22 -0.51 3.81
CA LYS A 108 11.64 -0.64 4.12
C LYS A 108 12.33 -1.81 3.41
N LEU A 109 11.62 -2.91 3.15
CA LEU A 109 12.14 -4.05 2.39
C LEU A 109 12.13 -3.75 0.89
N ASN A 110 11.10 -3.04 0.43
CA ASN A 110 10.92 -2.75 -0.99
C ASN A 110 11.90 -1.68 -1.48
N ILE A 111 12.26 -0.71 -0.63
CA ILE A 111 13.09 0.45 -1.03
C ILE A 111 14.47 0.06 -1.57
N LEU A 112 15.03 -1.07 -1.11
CA LEU A 112 16.33 -1.58 -1.57
C LEU A 112 16.31 -2.01 -3.05
N GLY A 113 15.15 -2.40 -3.58
CA GLY A 113 14.95 -2.75 -5.00
C GLY A 113 14.87 -1.53 -5.92
N HIS A 114 14.86 -0.30 -5.37
CA HIS A 114 14.74 0.92 -6.15
C HIS A 114 16.09 1.61 -6.37
N THR A 115 16.15 2.52 -7.36
CA THR A 115 17.37 3.31 -7.63
C THR A 115 17.72 4.22 -6.45
N VAL A 116 18.99 4.60 -6.32
CA VAL A 116 19.47 5.51 -5.25
C VAL A 116 18.65 6.81 -5.17
N LYS A 117 18.18 7.34 -6.30
CA LYS A 117 17.30 8.51 -6.31
C LYS A 117 15.97 8.22 -5.60
N CYS A 118 15.34 7.09 -5.92
CA CYS A 118 14.12 6.63 -5.25
C CYS A 118 14.38 6.39 -3.75
N GLN A 119 15.52 5.79 -3.39
CA GLN A 119 15.94 5.59 -1.99
C GLN A 119 16.10 6.90 -1.22
N ASN A 120 16.59 7.96 -1.83
CA ASN A 120 16.72 9.23 -1.11
C ASN A 120 15.38 9.97 -0.95
N SER A 121 14.48 9.85 -1.93
CA SER A 121 13.22 10.61 -1.92
C SER A 121 12.07 9.93 -1.17
N TYR A 122 12.04 8.60 -1.11
CA TYR A 122 10.90 7.83 -0.58
C TYR A 122 11.25 7.00 0.66
N ASN A 123 12.39 7.27 1.30
CA ASN A 123 12.83 6.50 2.45
C ASN A 123 12.12 6.92 3.74
N LEU A 124 11.51 5.93 4.37
CA LEU A 124 10.75 6.03 5.61
C LEU A 124 11.57 6.64 6.76
N LEU A 125 12.88 6.37 6.81
CA LEU A 125 13.78 6.91 7.84
C LEU A 125 13.89 8.44 7.79
N TYR A 126 13.77 9.03 6.60
CA TYR A 126 13.86 10.48 6.42
C TYR A 126 12.50 11.17 6.47
N THR A 127 11.41 10.42 6.68
CA THR A 127 10.06 10.97 6.57
C THR A 127 9.47 11.33 7.93
N LEU A 128 9.11 12.60 8.09
CA LEU A 128 8.51 13.11 9.32
C LEU A 128 7.15 12.46 9.59
N GLY A 129 6.99 11.84 10.77
CA GLY A 129 5.74 11.18 11.17
C GLY A 129 5.64 9.70 10.81
N ALA A 130 6.71 9.12 10.26
CA ALA A 130 6.84 7.68 10.05
C ALA A 130 6.93 6.87 11.35
N ALA A 131 7.19 7.52 12.49
CA ALA A 131 7.23 6.92 13.83
C ALA A 131 8.10 5.64 13.96
N MET A 132 9.16 5.53 13.15
CA MET A 132 10.01 4.32 13.04
C MET A 132 9.24 3.04 12.67
N ALA A 133 8.08 3.17 12.04
CA ALA A 133 7.40 2.03 11.44
C ALA A 133 8.27 1.42 10.32
N ASP A 134 7.99 0.18 9.94
CA ASP A 134 8.58 -0.46 8.76
C ASP A 134 7.68 -0.33 7.51
N MET A 135 6.37 -0.09 7.74
CA MET A 135 5.32 -0.11 6.72
C MET A 135 5.20 -1.44 5.97
N GLU A 136 5.65 -2.54 6.59
CA GLU A 136 5.57 -3.91 6.06
C GLU A 136 4.35 -4.68 6.60
N SER A 137 3.58 -4.06 7.51
CA SER A 137 2.43 -4.67 8.19
C SER A 137 1.44 -5.39 7.28
N ILE A 138 1.29 -4.94 6.03
CA ILE A 138 0.38 -5.56 5.08
C ILE A 138 0.80 -6.99 4.71
N GLU A 139 2.09 -7.30 4.66
CA GLU A 139 2.60 -8.66 4.47
C GLU A 139 2.29 -9.55 5.70
N CYS A 140 2.34 -8.98 6.91
CA CYS A 140 1.88 -9.67 8.12
C CYS A 140 0.37 -9.94 8.07
N VAL A 141 -0.43 -8.97 7.65
CA VAL A 141 -1.88 -9.13 7.46
C VAL A 141 -2.16 -10.25 6.45
N TRP A 142 -1.47 -10.28 5.31
CA TRP A 142 -1.59 -11.37 4.34
C TRP A 142 -1.29 -12.74 4.96
N SER A 143 -0.22 -12.84 5.76
CA SER A 143 0.16 -14.10 6.43
C SER A 143 -0.87 -14.55 7.48
N GLY A 144 -1.51 -13.61 8.18
CA GLY A 144 -2.48 -13.87 9.24
C GLY A 144 -3.91 -14.13 8.75
N SER A 145 -4.25 -13.70 7.53
CA SER A 145 -5.61 -13.69 6.98
C SER A 145 -6.18 -15.08 6.61
N GLY A 146 -5.55 -16.19 7.01
CA GLY A 146 -6.06 -17.53 6.75
C GLY A 146 -6.34 -17.75 5.26
N VAL A 147 -7.55 -18.18 4.87
CA VAL A 147 -8.02 -18.54 3.52
C VAL A 147 -7.45 -17.73 2.33
N MET A 148 -7.10 -16.45 2.46
CA MET A 148 -6.39 -15.69 1.41
C MET A 148 -4.91 -16.11 1.22
N GLY A 149 -4.23 -16.52 2.29
CA GLY A 149 -2.85 -17.03 2.29
C GLY A 149 -2.73 -18.54 2.05
N GLN A 150 -3.83 -19.27 1.83
CA GLN A 150 -3.86 -20.73 1.61
C GLN A 150 -3.72 -21.15 0.12
N VAL A 151 -3.59 -20.20 -0.82
CA VAL A 151 -3.22 -20.51 -2.22
C VAL A 151 -1.71 -20.82 -2.35
N HIS A 152 -1.06 -21.14 -1.23
CA HIS A 152 0.38 -21.15 -1.04
C HIS A 152 1.06 -22.39 -1.61
N GLY A 153 2.00 -22.15 -2.53
CA GLY A 153 3.14 -23.00 -2.79
C GLY A 153 4.44 -22.26 -2.45
N LYS A 154 4.94 -22.48 -1.23
CA LYS A 154 6.32 -22.28 -0.71
C LYS A 154 7.09 -21.02 -1.13
N TRP A 155 7.10 -20.02 -0.25
CA TRP A 155 8.35 -19.37 0.18
C TRP A 155 8.36 -19.30 1.70
N GLY A 156 8.93 -20.35 2.31
CA GLY A 156 9.23 -20.35 3.73
C GLY A 156 10.41 -19.41 3.98
N LEU A 157 10.13 -18.27 4.61
CA LEU A 157 11.09 -17.59 5.45
C LEU A 157 10.45 -17.48 6.83
N GLU A 158 11.13 -18.06 7.81
CA GLU A 158 10.78 -18.00 9.22
C GLU A 158 10.37 -16.58 9.60
N ALA A 159 9.14 -16.46 10.11
CA ALA A 159 8.63 -15.26 10.73
C ALA A 159 9.54 -14.91 11.91
N ALA A 160 10.54 -14.07 11.66
CA ALA A 160 11.24 -13.37 12.71
C ALA A 160 10.20 -12.50 13.40
N LYS A 161 9.77 -12.89 14.60
CA LYS A 161 9.00 -12.05 15.53
C LYS A 161 9.82 -10.79 15.82
N ILE A 162 9.65 -9.75 15.02
CA ILE A 162 10.18 -8.42 15.33
C ILE A 162 9.15 -7.77 16.27
N PRO A 163 9.52 -7.41 17.50
CA PRO A 163 8.58 -6.82 18.44
C PRO A 163 8.16 -5.43 17.95
N SER A 164 6.86 -5.24 17.71
CA SER A 164 6.24 -3.94 17.47
C SER A 164 6.40 -3.05 18.71
N ARG A 165 7.47 -2.23 18.76
CA ARG A 165 7.62 -1.22 19.82
C ARG A 165 6.71 -0.04 19.51
N THR A 166 5.53 -0.05 20.10
CA THR A 166 4.69 1.14 20.28
C THR A 166 5.33 2.10 21.27
N THR A 167 6.09 3.08 20.78
CA THR A 167 6.41 4.27 21.59
C THR A 167 5.35 5.33 21.33
N GLY A 168 4.43 5.46 22.28
CA GLY A 168 3.47 6.55 22.31
C GLY A 168 4.20 7.88 22.51
N ILE A 169 4.18 8.73 21.49
CA ILE A 169 4.54 10.14 21.62
C ILE A 169 3.25 10.93 21.52
N THR A 170 2.67 11.22 22.69
CA THR A 170 1.58 12.17 22.86
C THR A 170 2.10 13.57 22.57
N GLY A 171 1.86 14.12 21.37
CA GLY A 171 2.22 15.54 21.13
C GLY A 171 2.13 16.10 19.70
N LEU A 172 2.11 15.31 18.63
CA LEU A 172 1.95 15.82 17.26
C LEU A 172 0.60 15.35 16.69
N GLY A 173 -0.13 16.26 16.03
CA GLY A 173 -1.51 16.05 15.55
C GLY A 173 -1.75 14.66 14.93
N ARG A 174 -2.96 14.10 15.17
CA ARG A 174 -3.32 12.72 14.78
C ARG A 174 -3.00 12.47 13.29
N ARG A 175 -2.15 11.47 13.02
CA ARG A 175 -1.77 11.06 11.65
C ARG A 175 -2.21 9.61 11.41
N LEU A 176 -2.56 9.30 10.16
CA LEU A 176 -2.87 7.95 9.73
C LEU A 176 -1.85 7.49 8.70
N LEU A 177 -1.23 6.35 8.98
CA LEU A 177 -0.35 5.65 8.06
C LEU A 177 -1.23 4.70 7.25
N VAL A 178 -1.28 4.86 5.93
CA VAL A 178 -2.05 4.01 5.03
C VAL A 178 -1.07 3.30 4.12
N SER A 179 -1.09 1.97 4.20
CA SER A 179 -0.33 1.10 3.33
C SER A 179 -1.24 0.51 2.28
N VAL A 180 -0.84 0.62 1.02
CA VAL A 180 -1.53 -0.01 -0.12
C VAL A 180 -0.58 -1.03 -0.70
N HIS A 181 -0.96 -2.30 -0.70
CA HIS A 181 -0.21 -3.38 -1.36
C HIS A 181 -1.15 -4.21 -2.23
N TYR A 182 -0.56 -4.91 -3.19
CA TYR A 182 -1.23 -5.91 -4.00
C TYR A 182 -0.58 -7.26 -3.76
N PHE A 183 -1.39 -8.29 -4.00
CA PHE A 183 -0.96 -9.67 -4.01
C PHE A 183 -1.53 -10.34 -5.26
N LEU A 184 -0.74 -11.23 -5.89
CA LEU A 184 -1.16 -11.99 -7.06
C LEU A 184 -1.68 -13.35 -6.60
N ILE A 185 -2.89 -13.72 -7.05
CA ILE A 185 -3.46 -15.07 -6.85
C ILE A 185 -2.79 -16.03 -7.85
#